data_AF-A0A6A2YY43-F1
#
_entry.id   AF-A0A6A2YY43-F1
#
_cell.length_a   1.000
_cell.length_b   1.000
_cell.length_c   1.000
_cell.angle_alpha   90.00
_cell.angle_beta   90.00
_cell.angle_gamma   90.00
#
_symmetry.space_group_name_H-M   'P 1'
#
loop_
_entity.id
_entity.type
_entity.pdbx_description
1 polymer ?
#
loop_
_entity_poly.entity_id
_entity_poly.type
_entity_poly.pdbx_seq_one_letter_code
_entity_poly.pdbx_strand_id
1 'polypeptide(L)'
;MAEATVASQQSLILKAPPTLSSFSQSLSQQSKANVFVSPNHLLFSYLLLFLRRSTFSPRYSLSPVFLFLSQIPRILSSLLSLISPPGSAVDVSTNGRFSSVTSPKCAASHADQLKSAREDIRQLLKSKHCHPILVRPGWHDAGTYNKNVKEWPQRSGANGSLRFEAELKYKSNTGLVNALKLIQPIKDKYPVVTYADLFQLASATAIEEAGGPRIPMKYGRADAPSPNYCPEEGRLPGK
;
A
#
# COMPACT_ATOMS: atom_id res chain seq x y z
N MET A 1 -39.05 44.87 -55.40
CA MET A 1 -38.95 43.68 -54.52
C MET A 1 -39.05 42.45 -55.41
N ALA A 2 -37.89 41.90 -55.77
CA ALA A 2 -37.69 40.70 -56.58
C ALA A 2 -37.96 39.41 -55.78
N GLU A 3 -38.00 38.18 -56.29
CA GLU A 3 -38.42 37.53 -57.53
C GLU A 3 -38.15 36.01 -57.27
N ALA A 4 -39.00 35.13 -57.80
CA ALA A 4 -38.77 33.72 -58.15
C ALA A 4 -38.30 32.65 -57.12
N THR A 5 -39.22 31.71 -56.94
CA THR A 5 -39.12 30.24 -56.79
C THR A 5 -37.98 29.56 -57.59
N VAL A 6 -37.21 28.66 -56.97
CA VAL A 6 -36.54 27.52 -57.65
C VAL A 6 -36.46 26.30 -56.71
N ALA A 7 -36.96 25.17 -57.20
CA ALA A 7 -36.83 23.83 -56.65
C ALA A 7 -35.45 23.20 -56.95
N SER A 8 -34.98 22.23 -56.14
CA SER A 8 -34.38 20.96 -56.61
C SER A 8 -33.55 20.26 -55.53
N GLN A 9 -33.92 18.99 -55.29
CA GLN A 9 -33.08 17.80 -55.01
C GLN A 9 -31.90 17.87 -54.04
N GLN A 10 -31.89 16.93 -53.08
CA GLN A 10 -30.81 15.94 -53.01
C GLN A 10 -31.25 14.67 -52.26
N SER A 11 -31.10 13.56 -52.98
CA SER A 11 -31.47 12.19 -52.65
C SER A 11 -30.48 11.50 -51.73
N LEU A 12 -31.02 10.70 -50.82
CA LEU A 12 -30.39 9.62 -50.05
C LEU A 12 -29.45 8.74 -50.90
N ILE A 13 -28.19 8.62 -50.49
CA ILE A 13 -27.34 7.46 -50.84
C ILE A 13 -26.65 6.98 -49.55
N LEU A 14 -27.19 5.89 -49.01
CA LEU A 14 -26.54 5.04 -48.00
C LEU A 14 -25.31 4.37 -48.64
N LYS A 15 -24.11 4.67 -48.12
CA LYS A 15 -22.86 4.03 -48.55
C LYS A 15 -22.65 2.77 -47.69
N ALA A 16 -22.72 1.60 -48.32
CA ALA A 16 -22.49 0.30 -47.68
C ALA A 16 -21.04 0.15 -47.18
N PRO A 17 -20.79 -0.65 -46.12
CA PRO A 17 -19.45 -0.82 -45.53
C PRO A 17 -18.52 -1.69 -46.39
N PRO A 18 -17.20 -1.43 -46.39
CA PRO A 18 -16.22 -2.20 -47.17
C PRO A 18 -15.97 -3.59 -46.56
N THR A 19 -15.81 -4.59 -47.45
CA THR A 19 -15.63 -6.00 -47.16
C THR A 19 -14.19 -6.37 -46.77
N LEU A 20 -14.07 -7.42 -45.93
CA LEU A 20 -12.89 -7.91 -45.19
C LEU A 20 -11.75 -8.55 -46.04
N SER A 21 -11.61 -8.20 -47.32
CA SER A 21 -10.58 -8.81 -48.19
C SER A 21 -9.34 -7.93 -48.44
N SER A 22 -9.33 -6.68 -48.00
CA SER A 22 -8.27 -5.69 -48.31
C SER A 22 -7.25 -5.46 -47.19
N PHE A 23 -7.39 -6.12 -46.03
CA PHE A 23 -6.51 -5.89 -44.86
C PHE A 23 -5.34 -6.89 -44.72
N SER A 24 -5.29 -7.94 -45.56
CA SER A 24 -4.30 -9.03 -45.42
C SER A 24 -2.96 -8.76 -46.14
N GLN A 25 -2.85 -7.69 -46.94
CA GLN A 25 -1.64 -7.41 -47.73
C GLN A 25 -0.70 -6.34 -47.13
N SER A 26 -0.96 -5.80 -45.95
CA SER A 26 -0.18 -4.68 -45.38
C SER A 26 0.68 -5.02 -44.14
N LEU A 27 0.79 -6.28 -43.72
CA LEU A 27 1.57 -6.64 -42.51
C LEU A 27 2.69 -7.67 -42.74
N SER A 28 3.08 -7.94 -43.99
CA SER A 28 4.27 -8.78 -44.28
C SER A 28 5.58 -8.01 -44.54
N GLN A 29 5.60 -6.67 -44.34
CA GLN A 29 6.76 -5.83 -44.64
C GLN A 29 7.47 -5.14 -43.44
N GLN A 30 7.23 -5.58 -42.20
CA GLN A 30 8.07 -5.15 -41.06
C GLN A 30 8.75 -6.34 -40.39
N SER A 31 9.58 -7.03 -41.18
CA SER A 31 10.72 -7.79 -40.66
C SER A 31 11.98 -7.21 -41.30
N LYS A 32 13.03 -7.04 -40.48
CA LYS A 32 14.40 -6.55 -40.79
C LYS A 32 14.69 -5.10 -40.38
N ALA A 33 15.01 -4.93 -39.10
CA ALA A 33 16.11 -4.07 -38.68
C ALA A 33 16.67 -4.62 -37.35
N ASN A 34 17.66 -5.51 -37.47
CA ASN A 34 18.58 -5.86 -36.39
C ASN A 34 19.49 -4.66 -36.13
N VAL A 35 19.51 -4.15 -34.90
CA VAL A 35 20.68 -3.44 -34.37
C VAL A 35 21.05 -4.09 -33.05
N PHE A 36 22.11 -4.87 -33.13
CA PHE A 36 22.82 -5.51 -32.03
C PHE A 36 23.76 -4.48 -31.40
N VAL A 37 23.52 -4.08 -30.15
CA VAL A 37 24.50 -3.38 -29.31
C VAL A 37 24.41 -3.89 -27.87
N SER A 38 25.47 -4.55 -27.44
CA SER A 38 25.95 -4.76 -26.06
C SER A 38 27.39 -4.18 -26.05
N PRO A 39 28.10 -3.86 -24.93
CA PRO A 39 27.84 -4.11 -23.51
C PRO A 39 28.17 -2.91 -22.56
N ASN A 40 27.88 -3.08 -21.27
CA ASN A 40 28.65 -2.59 -20.11
C ASN A 40 29.66 -1.42 -20.31
N HIS A 41 29.29 -0.17 -20.03
CA HIS A 41 30.30 0.87 -19.67
C HIS A 41 29.77 2.16 -19.01
N LEU A 42 28.76 2.10 -18.12
CA LEU A 42 28.26 3.30 -17.42
C LEU A 42 28.13 3.16 -15.89
N LEU A 43 29.01 2.39 -15.25
CA LEU A 43 29.03 2.25 -13.77
C LEU A 43 30.37 2.56 -13.09
N PHE A 44 31.32 3.23 -13.75
CA PHE A 44 32.65 3.47 -13.14
C PHE A 44 33.07 4.93 -12.93
N SER A 45 32.21 5.92 -13.17
CA SER A 45 32.58 7.34 -13.04
C SER A 45 31.85 8.15 -11.96
N TYR A 46 30.91 7.57 -11.20
CA TYR A 46 30.19 8.28 -10.12
C TYR A 46 30.59 7.88 -8.68
N LEU A 47 31.50 6.92 -8.49
CA LEU A 47 31.90 6.44 -7.16
C LEU A 47 33.19 7.07 -6.59
N LEU A 48 33.78 8.07 -7.25
CA LEU A 48 35.05 8.69 -6.82
C LEU A 48 34.96 10.22 -6.59
N LEU A 49 33.78 10.74 -6.22
CA LEU A 49 33.61 12.15 -5.82
C LEU A 49 33.00 12.36 -4.43
N PHE A 50 32.72 11.30 -3.65
CA PHE A 50 32.12 11.44 -2.31
C PHE A 50 33.04 11.07 -1.13
N LEU A 51 34.28 10.63 -1.38
CA LEU A 51 35.21 10.21 -0.31
C LEU A 51 36.56 10.92 -0.37
N ARG A 52 36.56 12.26 -0.46
CA ARG A 52 37.76 13.06 -0.14
C ARG A 52 37.45 14.48 0.31
N ARG A 53 36.84 14.61 1.49
CA ARG A 53 37.10 15.75 2.38
C ARG A 53 36.88 15.36 3.85
N SER A 54 37.76 14.49 4.32
CA SER A 54 38.08 14.39 5.74
C SER A 54 38.76 15.68 6.20
N THR A 55 38.69 15.88 7.52
CA THR A 55 39.54 16.70 8.41
C THR A 55 39.03 18.09 8.83
N PHE A 56 38.48 18.10 10.05
CA PHE A 56 39.07 18.76 11.22
C PHE A 56 38.94 20.29 11.35
N SER A 57 38.07 20.74 12.27
CA SER A 57 38.44 21.53 13.46
C SER A 57 37.20 21.92 14.28
N PRO A 58 37.14 21.66 15.61
CA PRO A 58 36.17 22.26 16.50
C PRO A 58 36.71 23.59 17.03
N ARG A 59 35.93 24.68 16.94
CA ARG A 59 36.22 25.91 17.69
C ARG A 59 35.17 26.08 18.79
N TYR A 60 35.64 25.89 20.01
CA TYR A 60 34.97 26.21 21.26
C TYR A 60 35.05 27.72 21.49
N SER A 61 33.93 28.33 21.88
CA SER A 61 33.89 29.66 22.50
C SER A 61 33.11 29.53 23.80
N LEU A 62 33.80 29.73 24.91
CA LEU A 62 33.29 29.67 26.27
C LEU A 62 32.89 31.06 26.77
N SER A 63 31.93 31.03 27.70
CA SER A 63 31.77 31.90 28.90
C SER A 63 30.45 32.70 28.97
N PRO A 64 30.01 33.14 30.16
CA PRO A 64 29.67 32.27 31.31
C PRO A 64 28.45 32.81 32.09
N VAL A 65 27.42 32.01 32.39
CA VAL A 65 26.56 32.37 33.54
C VAL A 65 25.92 31.13 34.17
N PHE A 66 26.04 31.06 35.50
CA PHE A 66 25.33 30.19 36.45
C PHE A 66 25.85 28.78 36.69
N LEU A 67 27.00 28.72 37.36
CA LEU A 67 27.22 27.77 38.45
C LEU A 67 26.48 28.27 39.69
N PHE A 68 25.49 27.54 40.19
CA PHE A 68 25.19 27.57 41.64
C PHE A 68 24.47 26.29 42.10
N LEU A 69 25.17 25.61 43.00
CA LEU A 69 24.71 24.68 44.04
C LEU A 69 24.14 23.30 43.66
N SER A 70 25.09 22.38 43.55
CA SER A 70 25.06 21.10 44.26
C SER A 70 24.69 21.26 45.75
N GLN A 71 23.66 20.54 46.21
CA GLN A 71 23.63 19.74 47.46
C GLN A 71 22.19 19.60 47.97
N ILE A 72 21.59 18.42 47.83
CA ILE A 72 20.70 17.85 48.86
C ILE A 72 20.97 16.33 48.94
N PRO A 73 21.24 15.77 50.14
CA PRO A 73 21.76 14.42 50.32
C PRO A 73 20.70 13.31 50.33
N ARG A 74 21.17 12.11 49.97
CA ARG A 74 20.52 10.81 50.22
C ARG A 74 20.49 10.57 51.73
N ILE A 75 19.31 10.28 52.29
CA ILE A 75 19.16 9.87 53.69
C ILE A 75 18.28 8.63 53.78
N LEU A 76 18.93 7.59 54.32
CA LEU A 76 18.51 6.41 55.09
C LEU A 76 17.53 5.36 54.55
N SER A 77 18.07 4.15 54.55
CA SER A 77 17.42 2.86 54.64
C SER A 77 16.77 2.61 56.01
N SER A 78 15.82 1.67 56.02
CA SER A 78 15.83 0.43 56.82
C SER A 78 14.56 0.17 57.64
N LEU A 79 14.22 -1.13 57.69
CA LEU A 79 13.27 -1.83 58.56
C LEU A 79 11.76 -1.60 58.35
N LEU A 80 11.09 -2.58 57.71
CA LEU A 80 10.24 -3.49 58.47
C LEU A 80 9.99 -4.79 57.68
N SER A 81 10.51 -5.88 58.24
CA SER A 81 10.27 -7.26 57.87
C SER A 81 8.93 -7.75 58.42
N LEU A 82 8.39 -8.80 57.79
CA LEU A 82 7.49 -9.82 58.36
C LEU A 82 6.09 -9.36 58.81
N ILE A 83 5.07 -9.95 58.19
CA ILE A 83 4.01 -10.77 58.82
C ILE A 83 3.17 -11.39 57.70
N SER A 84 3.25 -12.71 57.56
CA SER A 84 2.21 -13.54 56.94
C SER A 84 1.08 -13.76 57.94
N PRO A 85 -0.17 -13.90 57.48
CA PRO A 85 -1.12 -14.79 58.16
C PRO A 85 -1.69 -15.87 57.22
N PRO A 86 -2.12 -17.03 57.77
CA PRO A 86 -2.63 -18.16 57.00
C PRO A 86 -4.16 -18.13 56.81
N GLY A 87 -4.59 -18.75 55.71
CA GLY A 87 -5.75 -19.64 55.63
C GLY A 87 -7.16 -19.09 55.86
N SER A 88 -7.97 -19.09 54.80
CA SER A 88 -9.33 -19.63 54.87
C SER A 88 -9.82 -20.00 53.47
N ALA A 89 -9.95 -21.30 53.25
CA ALA A 89 -10.69 -21.88 52.14
C ALA A 89 -12.18 -21.61 52.34
N VAL A 90 -12.86 -21.14 51.30
CA VAL A 90 -14.31 -21.16 51.21
C VAL A 90 -14.67 -21.81 49.88
N ASP A 91 -15.23 -23.02 50.00
CA ASP A 91 -15.82 -23.80 48.93
C ASP A 91 -17.18 -23.18 48.57
N VAL A 92 -17.33 -22.70 47.34
CA VAL A 92 -18.62 -22.34 46.76
C VAL A 92 -18.84 -23.21 45.53
N SER A 93 -19.65 -24.24 45.76
CA SER A 93 -20.33 -25.01 44.74
C SER A 93 -21.34 -24.14 44.01
N THR A 94 -21.08 -23.87 42.73
CA THR A 94 -22.11 -23.47 41.77
C THR A 94 -21.94 -24.31 40.52
N ASN A 95 -22.91 -25.19 40.28
CA ASN A 95 -23.12 -25.94 39.06
C ASN A 95 -23.24 -24.99 37.86
N GLY A 96 -22.10 -24.68 37.24
CA GLY A 96 -21.99 -23.96 35.99
C GLY A 96 -21.52 -24.93 34.91
N ARG A 97 -22.47 -25.35 34.07
CA ARG A 97 -22.28 -26.09 32.82
C ARG A 97 -21.15 -25.44 32.00
N PHE A 98 -19.92 -25.93 32.12
CA PHE A 98 -18.80 -25.51 31.29
C PHE A 98 -18.98 -26.16 29.93
N SER A 99 -19.71 -25.46 29.06
CA SER A 99 -19.70 -25.76 27.63
C SER A 99 -18.25 -25.78 27.19
N SER A 100 -17.78 -26.93 26.70
CA SER A 100 -16.50 -27.04 26.03
C SER A 100 -16.46 -26.02 24.91
N VAL A 101 -15.83 -24.87 25.15
CA VAL A 101 -15.39 -24.00 24.06
C VAL A 101 -14.28 -24.78 23.40
N THR A 102 -14.66 -25.47 22.34
CA THR A 102 -13.77 -26.03 21.34
C THR A 102 -12.75 -24.95 21.03
N SER A 103 -11.52 -25.12 21.50
CA SER A 103 -10.43 -24.26 21.06
C SER A 103 -10.35 -24.40 19.55
N PRO A 104 -10.57 -23.33 18.77
CA PRO A 104 -10.39 -23.43 17.35
C PRO A 104 -8.89 -23.63 17.14
N LYS A 105 -8.52 -24.78 16.56
CA LYS A 105 -7.27 -25.06 15.87
C LYS A 105 -6.48 -23.77 15.66
N CYS A 106 -5.42 -23.53 16.45
CA CYS A 106 -4.71 -22.25 16.54
C CYS A 106 -4.59 -21.62 15.15
N ALA A 107 -5.51 -20.71 14.83
CA ALA A 107 -5.50 -20.02 13.55
C ALA A 107 -4.18 -19.24 13.54
N ALA A 108 -3.37 -19.41 12.48
CA ALA A 108 -2.10 -18.69 12.38
C ALA A 108 -2.33 -17.23 12.76
N SER A 109 -1.50 -16.72 13.68
CA SER A 109 -1.66 -15.37 14.21
C SER A 109 -1.69 -14.38 13.04
N HIS A 110 -2.34 -13.22 13.22
CA HIS A 110 -2.36 -12.19 12.17
C HIS A 110 -0.95 -11.87 11.64
N ALA A 111 0.04 -11.85 12.54
CA ALA A 111 1.45 -11.64 12.17
C ALA A 111 2.02 -12.78 11.30
N ASP A 112 1.66 -14.04 11.56
CA ASP A 112 2.15 -15.17 10.78
C ASP A 112 1.48 -15.25 9.42
N GLN A 113 0.20 -14.89 9.33
CA GLN A 113 -0.47 -14.74 8.04
C GLN A 113 0.14 -13.60 7.21
N LEU A 114 0.49 -12.46 7.82
CA LEU A 114 1.19 -11.37 7.13
C LEU A 114 2.56 -11.80 6.59
N LYS A 115 3.35 -12.54 7.38
CA LYS A 115 4.64 -13.10 6.92
C LYS A 115 4.43 -14.04 5.74
N SER A 116 3.44 -14.94 5.84
CA SER A 116 3.14 -15.91 4.78
C SER A 116 2.63 -15.20 3.50
N ALA A 117 1.75 -14.22 3.65
CA ALA A 117 1.26 -13.40 2.55
C ALA A 117 2.38 -12.64 1.83
N ARG A 118 3.39 -12.17 2.57
CA ARG A 118 4.57 -11.53 1.99
C ARG A 118 5.32 -12.49 1.07
N GLU A 119 5.52 -13.74 1.47
CA GLU A 119 6.21 -14.73 0.62
C GLU A 119 5.42 -15.06 -0.64
N ASP A 120 4.10 -15.22 -0.52
CA ASP A 120 3.23 -15.42 -1.69
C ASP A 120 3.29 -14.22 -2.65
N ILE A 121 3.32 -12.99 -2.12
CA ILE A 121 3.50 -11.78 -2.93
C ILE A 121 4.85 -11.80 -3.64
N ARG A 122 5.94 -12.23 -2.98
CA ARG A 122 7.25 -12.37 -3.64
C ARG A 122 7.21 -13.37 -4.79
N GLN A 123 6.52 -14.50 -4.61
CA GLN A 123 6.35 -15.49 -5.68
C GLN A 123 5.53 -14.92 -6.85
N LEU A 124 4.46 -14.17 -6.54
CA LEU A 124 3.66 -13.46 -7.54
C LEU A 124 4.51 -12.46 -8.34
N LEU A 125 5.33 -11.66 -7.65
CA LEU A 125 6.21 -10.67 -8.27
C LEU A 125 7.27 -11.30 -9.18
N LYS A 126 7.87 -12.41 -8.76
CA LYS A 126 8.84 -13.18 -9.54
C LYS A 126 8.23 -13.80 -10.80
N SER A 127 6.97 -14.22 -10.74
CA SER A 127 6.31 -14.91 -11.86
C SER A 127 5.59 -13.97 -12.83
N LYS A 128 5.03 -12.85 -12.36
CA LYS A 128 4.21 -11.94 -13.17
C LYS A 128 4.90 -10.61 -13.48
N HIS A 129 6.02 -10.30 -12.84
CA HIS A 129 6.75 -9.03 -12.99
C HIS A 129 5.87 -7.79 -12.79
N CYS A 130 4.87 -7.89 -11.92
CA CYS A 130 3.82 -6.88 -11.72
C CYS A 130 4.19 -5.81 -10.65
N HIS A 131 5.48 -5.57 -10.40
CA HIS A 131 5.94 -4.64 -9.37
C HIS A 131 5.28 -3.26 -9.45
N PRO A 132 5.25 -2.56 -10.61
CA PRO A 132 4.70 -1.20 -10.66
C PRO A 132 3.19 -1.15 -10.36
N ILE A 133 2.44 -2.16 -10.82
CA ILE A 133 1.00 -2.20 -10.63
C ILE A 133 0.60 -2.63 -9.21
N LEU A 134 1.48 -3.26 -8.43
CA LEU A 134 1.25 -3.53 -7.00
C LEU A 134 1.63 -2.36 -6.08
N VAL A 135 2.55 -1.49 -6.51
CA VAL A 135 2.85 -0.24 -5.79
C VAL A 135 1.67 0.73 -5.88
N ARG A 136 1.07 0.84 -7.06
CA ARG A 136 -0.01 1.79 -7.36
C ARG A 136 -1.25 1.69 -6.44
N PRO A 137 -1.86 0.52 -6.15
CA PRO A 137 -3.01 0.46 -5.26
C PRO A 137 -2.67 0.88 -3.83
N GLY A 138 -1.46 0.57 -3.33
CA GLY A 138 -1.02 1.06 -2.03
C GLY A 138 -0.95 2.59 -1.97
N TRP A 139 -0.48 3.23 -3.03
CA TRP A 139 -0.50 4.69 -3.15
C TRP A 139 -1.92 5.24 -3.30
N HIS A 140 -2.73 4.67 -4.20
CA HIS A 140 -4.08 5.19 -4.50
C HIS A 140 -5.04 5.05 -3.31
N ASP A 141 -4.94 3.98 -2.53
CA ASP A 141 -5.71 3.80 -1.30
C ASP A 141 -5.25 4.81 -0.23
N ALA A 142 -3.93 4.99 -0.03
CA ALA A 142 -3.41 5.92 0.97
C ALA A 142 -3.60 7.41 0.60
N GLY A 143 -3.53 7.73 -0.69
CA GLY A 143 -3.51 9.11 -1.21
C GLY A 143 -4.84 9.86 -1.12
N THR A 144 -5.92 9.19 -0.75
CA THR A 144 -7.26 9.78 -0.56
C THR A 144 -7.48 10.36 0.85
N TYR A 145 -6.47 10.25 1.72
CA TYR A 145 -6.51 10.74 3.09
C TYR A 145 -6.74 12.26 3.16
N ASN A 146 -7.72 12.69 3.95
CA ASN A 146 -7.99 14.09 4.22
C ASN A 146 -7.74 14.43 5.70
N LYS A 147 -6.71 15.24 5.96
CA LYS A 147 -6.32 15.67 7.31
C LYS A 147 -7.36 16.55 8.03
N ASN A 148 -8.27 17.17 7.28
CA ASN A 148 -9.28 18.07 7.84
C ASN A 148 -10.48 17.30 8.44
N VAL A 149 -10.63 16.02 8.10
CA VAL A 149 -11.68 15.13 8.63
C VAL A 149 -11.07 14.30 9.76
N LYS A 150 -11.73 14.26 10.93
CA LYS A 150 -11.18 13.60 12.13
C LYS A 150 -11.58 12.13 12.20
N GLU A 151 -12.81 11.86 11.80
CA GLU A 151 -13.51 10.60 11.98
C GLU A 151 -12.96 9.53 11.03
N TRP A 152 -12.75 8.34 11.58
CA TRP A 152 -12.50 7.14 10.79
C TRP A 152 -13.83 6.40 10.60
N PRO A 153 -14.15 5.89 9.40
CA PRO A 153 -13.32 5.82 8.18
C PRO A 153 -13.50 7.01 7.20
N GLN A 154 -14.26 8.05 7.52
CA GLN A 154 -14.60 9.18 6.61
C GLN A 154 -13.39 9.97 6.12
N ARG A 155 -12.34 10.08 6.94
CA ARG A 155 -11.07 10.70 6.54
C ARG A 155 -10.33 9.94 5.44
N SER A 156 -10.77 8.73 5.11
CA SER A 156 -10.19 7.87 4.07
C SER A 156 -8.70 7.60 4.29
N GLY A 157 -7.93 7.34 3.24
CA GLY A 157 -6.55 6.86 3.30
C GLY A 157 -6.48 5.33 3.31
N ALA A 158 -5.38 4.78 3.82
CA ALA A 158 -5.09 3.34 3.73
C ALA A 158 -6.04 2.48 4.60
N ASN A 159 -7.28 2.31 4.13
CA ASN A 159 -8.38 1.60 4.78
C ASN A 159 -8.97 0.52 3.84
N GLY A 160 -8.36 0.27 2.69
CA GLY A 160 -8.80 -0.76 1.76
C GLY A 160 -10.12 -0.48 1.06
N SER A 161 -10.67 0.75 1.09
CA SER A 161 -11.91 1.11 0.37
C SER A 161 -11.74 0.96 -1.15
N LEU A 162 -10.50 1.06 -1.64
CA LEU A 162 -10.15 0.86 -3.05
C LEU A 162 -10.59 -0.48 -3.64
N ARG A 163 -10.90 -1.49 -2.82
CA ARG A 163 -11.44 -2.78 -3.30
C ARG A 163 -12.87 -2.68 -3.84
N PHE A 164 -13.62 -1.66 -3.45
CA PHE A 164 -15.02 -1.51 -3.83
C PHE A 164 -15.15 -0.95 -5.25
N GLU A 165 -16.13 -1.46 -5.98
CA GLU A 165 -16.40 -1.06 -7.37
C GLU A 165 -16.65 0.45 -7.51
N ALA A 166 -17.28 1.07 -6.49
CA ALA A 166 -17.55 2.51 -6.46
C ALA A 166 -16.27 3.34 -6.58
N GLU A 167 -15.18 2.95 -5.90
CA GLU A 167 -13.90 3.65 -5.95
C GLU A 167 -13.04 3.20 -7.13
N LEU A 168 -13.12 1.93 -7.54
CA LEU A 168 -12.39 1.41 -8.70
C LEU A 168 -12.78 2.09 -10.02
N LYS A 169 -14.02 2.59 -10.12
CA LYS A 169 -14.54 3.27 -11.31
C LYS A 169 -14.01 4.70 -11.50
N TYR A 170 -13.38 5.29 -10.50
CA TYR A 170 -12.81 6.64 -10.64
C TYR A 170 -11.76 6.69 -11.75
N LYS A 171 -11.73 7.80 -12.49
CA LYS A 171 -10.83 8.00 -13.64
C LYS A 171 -9.37 7.80 -13.25
N SER A 172 -8.98 8.28 -12.07
CA SER A 172 -7.63 8.11 -11.51
C SER A 172 -7.28 6.65 -11.24
N ASN A 173 -8.26 5.78 -11.01
CA ASN A 173 -8.10 4.38 -10.64
C ASN A 173 -8.20 3.41 -11.82
N THR A 174 -8.31 3.93 -13.05
CA THR A 174 -8.32 3.14 -14.29
C THR A 174 -7.19 2.10 -14.30
N GLY A 175 -7.55 0.83 -14.47
CA GLY A 175 -6.64 -0.32 -14.52
C GLY A 175 -6.32 -0.98 -13.18
N LEU A 176 -6.71 -0.41 -12.03
CA LEU A 176 -6.45 -1.01 -10.72
C LEU A 176 -7.26 -2.29 -10.44
N VAL A 177 -8.33 -2.52 -11.20
CA VAL A 177 -9.04 -3.81 -11.20
C VAL A 177 -8.10 -4.99 -11.50
N ASN A 178 -7.07 -4.79 -12.34
CA ASN A 178 -6.08 -5.83 -12.63
C ASN A 178 -5.19 -6.11 -11.43
N ALA A 179 -4.83 -5.09 -10.65
CA ALA A 179 -4.08 -5.26 -9.40
C ALA A 179 -4.90 -6.07 -8.38
N LEU A 180 -6.19 -5.74 -8.23
CA LEU A 180 -7.08 -6.46 -7.33
C LEU A 180 -7.21 -7.94 -7.71
N LYS A 181 -7.37 -8.24 -9.01
CA LYS A 181 -7.40 -9.62 -9.53
C LYS A 181 -6.13 -10.41 -9.20
N LEU A 182 -4.96 -9.77 -9.19
CA LEU A 182 -3.71 -10.42 -8.82
C LEU A 182 -3.60 -10.70 -7.32
N ILE A 183 -4.14 -9.80 -6.49
CA ILE A 183 -4.07 -9.88 -5.03
C ILE A 183 -5.17 -10.79 -4.44
N GLN A 184 -6.32 -10.91 -5.12
CA GLN A 184 -7.48 -11.67 -4.64
C GLN A 184 -7.16 -13.10 -4.18
N PRO A 185 -6.41 -13.92 -4.95
CA PRO A 185 -6.08 -15.28 -4.51
C PRO A 185 -5.25 -15.32 -3.22
N ILE A 186 -4.40 -14.31 -3.00
CA ILE A 186 -3.60 -14.17 -1.77
C ILE A 186 -4.52 -13.76 -0.62
N LYS A 187 -5.44 -12.82 -0.85
CA LYS A 187 -6.43 -12.41 0.16
C LYS A 187 -7.30 -13.57 0.63
N ASP A 188 -7.75 -14.43 -0.30
CA ASP A 188 -8.62 -15.56 -0.02
C ASP A 188 -7.90 -16.62 0.84
N LYS A 189 -6.59 -16.77 0.67
CA LYS A 189 -5.73 -17.64 1.49
C LYS A 189 -5.50 -17.11 2.91
N TYR A 190 -5.55 -15.79 3.09
CA TYR A 190 -5.29 -15.11 4.37
C TYR A 190 -6.50 -14.27 4.81
N PRO A 191 -7.58 -14.92 5.31
CA PRO A 191 -8.81 -14.22 5.64
C PRO A 191 -8.66 -13.20 6.77
N VAL A 192 -7.71 -13.42 7.70
CA VAL A 192 -7.48 -12.53 8.86
C VAL A 192 -6.74 -11.25 8.47
N VAL A 193 -5.97 -11.28 7.37
CA VAL A 193 -5.27 -10.09 6.86
C VAL A 193 -6.28 -9.19 6.14
N THR A 194 -6.33 -7.91 6.53
CA THR A 194 -7.22 -6.91 5.93
C THR A 194 -6.77 -6.52 4.53
N TYR A 195 -7.68 -6.07 3.67
CA TYR A 195 -7.30 -5.52 2.36
C TYR A 195 -6.40 -4.29 2.52
N ALA A 196 -6.67 -3.45 3.52
CA ALA A 196 -5.87 -2.28 3.87
C ALA A 196 -4.40 -2.66 4.13
N ASP A 197 -4.13 -3.68 4.94
CA ASP A 197 -2.76 -4.13 5.16
C ASP A 197 -2.19 -4.86 3.95
N LEU A 198 -3.00 -5.62 3.21
CA LEU A 198 -2.55 -6.38 2.06
C LEU A 198 -2.07 -5.48 0.91
N PHE A 199 -2.78 -4.39 0.61
CA PHE A 199 -2.34 -3.42 -0.41
C PHE A 199 -1.02 -2.75 -0.03
N GLN A 200 -0.86 -2.38 1.24
CA GLN A 200 0.36 -1.73 1.73
C GLN A 200 1.53 -2.74 1.82
N LEU A 201 1.26 -3.98 2.21
CA LEU A 201 2.22 -5.08 2.18
C LEU A 201 2.69 -5.38 0.75
N ALA A 202 1.78 -5.45 -0.20
CA ALA A 202 2.08 -5.69 -1.61
C ALA A 202 2.94 -4.56 -2.20
N SER A 203 2.58 -3.30 -1.91
CA SER A 203 3.35 -2.14 -2.36
C SER A 203 4.76 -2.10 -1.78
N ALA A 204 4.91 -2.27 -0.46
CA ALA A 204 6.22 -2.28 0.18
C ALA A 204 7.10 -3.44 -0.30
N THR A 205 6.52 -4.64 -0.45
CA THR A 205 7.24 -5.81 -0.96
C THR A 205 7.65 -5.62 -2.42
N ALA A 206 6.79 -5.02 -3.25
CA ALA A 206 7.12 -4.72 -4.65
C ALA A 206 8.30 -3.74 -4.78
N ILE A 207 8.40 -2.74 -3.89
CA ILE A 207 9.54 -1.81 -3.88
C ILE A 207 10.82 -2.53 -3.47
N GLU A 208 10.77 -3.34 -2.42
CA GLU A 208 11.94 -4.11 -1.95
C GLU A 208 12.44 -5.11 -3.00
N GLU A 209 11.56 -5.91 -3.60
CA GLU A 209 11.94 -6.90 -4.62
C GLU A 209 12.44 -6.24 -5.92
N ALA A 210 12.04 -4.99 -6.18
CA ALA A 210 12.59 -4.19 -7.28
C ALA A 210 14.00 -3.60 -6.97
N GLY A 211 14.59 -3.92 -5.81
CA GLY A 211 15.89 -3.40 -5.37
C GLY A 211 15.82 -2.06 -4.64
N GLY A 212 14.63 -1.61 -4.25
CA GLY A 212 14.42 -0.43 -3.44
C GLY A 212 14.78 -0.63 -1.96
N PRO A 213 14.71 0.45 -1.15
CA PRO A 213 15.01 0.36 0.28
C PRO A 213 13.94 -0.45 1.03
N ARG A 214 14.36 -1.07 2.14
CA ARG A 214 13.43 -1.70 3.08
C ARG A 214 12.58 -0.64 3.77
N ILE A 215 11.26 -0.70 3.55
CA ILE A 215 10.32 0.25 4.15
C ILE A 215 9.94 -0.25 5.55
N PRO A 216 10.09 0.56 6.61
CA PRO A 216 9.73 0.15 7.98
C PRO A 216 8.20 0.13 8.17
N MET A 217 7.56 -0.92 7.66
CA MET A 217 6.11 -1.08 7.69
C MET A 217 5.59 -1.52 9.06
N LYS A 218 4.46 -0.92 9.45
CA LYS A 218 3.59 -1.40 10.52
C LYS A 218 2.26 -1.85 9.92
N TYR A 219 1.66 -2.87 10.52
CA TYR A 219 0.39 -3.47 10.12
C TYR A 219 -0.60 -3.42 11.29
N GLY A 220 -1.86 -3.73 11.03
CA GLY A 220 -3.00 -3.58 11.92
C GLY A 220 -4.05 -2.58 11.40
N ARG A 221 -4.06 -2.29 10.09
CA ARG A 221 -5.07 -1.40 9.50
C ARG A 221 -6.42 -2.10 9.44
N ALA A 222 -7.48 -1.38 9.78
CA ALA A 222 -8.85 -1.86 9.64
C ALA A 222 -9.39 -1.55 8.24
N ASP A 223 -10.20 -2.47 7.71
CA ASP A 223 -10.90 -2.27 6.44
C ASP A 223 -12.10 -1.34 6.58
N ALA A 224 -12.33 -0.48 5.59
CA ALA A 224 -13.57 0.28 5.45
C ALA A 224 -14.76 -0.70 5.40
N PRO A 225 -15.81 -0.52 6.22
CA PRO A 225 -16.81 -1.56 6.43
C PRO A 225 -17.83 -1.69 5.28
N SER A 226 -18.02 -0.64 4.47
CA SER A 226 -18.97 -0.63 3.37
C SER A 226 -18.54 0.36 2.27
N PRO A 227 -19.08 0.22 1.04
CA PRO A 227 -18.77 1.14 -0.06
C PRO A 227 -19.21 2.60 0.20
N ASN A 228 -20.07 2.85 1.21
CA ASN A 228 -20.47 4.21 1.60
C ASN A 228 -19.31 5.02 2.20
N TYR A 229 -18.22 4.36 2.56
CA TYR A 229 -17.01 4.99 3.10
C TYR A 229 -15.91 5.15 2.05
N CYS A 230 -16.21 4.88 0.77
CA CYS A 230 -15.35 5.29 -0.33
C CYS A 230 -15.27 6.83 -0.36
N PRO A 231 -14.06 7.41 -0.53
CA PRO A 231 -13.91 8.84 -0.67
C PRO A 231 -14.56 9.33 -1.96
N GLU A 232 -14.98 10.59 -1.99
CA GLU A 232 -15.40 11.23 -3.24
C GLU A 232 -14.24 11.26 -4.26
N GLU A 233 -14.58 11.21 -5.55
CA GLU A 233 -13.60 11.30 -6.63
C GLU A 233 -12.88 12.66 -6.61
N GLY A 234 -11.61 12.67 -7.03
CA GLY A 234 -10.82 13.90 -7.15
C GLY A 234 -9.90 14.22 -5.97
N ARG A 235 -9.80 13.35 -4.96
CA ARG A 235 -8.80 13.50 -3.88
C ARG A 235 -7.37 13.19 -4.31
N LEU A 236 -7.21 12.37 -5.34
CA LEU A 236 -5.90 12.05 -5.92
C LEU A 236 -5.43 13.19 -6.85
N PRO A 237 -4.11 13.42 -6.96
CA PRO A 237 -3.58 14.47 -7.82
C PRO A 237 -3.98 14.23 -9.28
N GLY A 238 -4.48 15.28 -9.93
CA GLY A 238 -4.82 15.28 -11.35
C GLY A 238 -3.58 15.26 -12.25
N LYS A 239 -3.80 14.95 -13.52
CA LYS A 239 -2.87 15.25 -14.61
C LYS A 239 -3.21 16.59 -15.23
#